data_AF-A0A094HFJ6-F1
#
_entry.id   AF-A0A094HFJ6-F1
#
_cell.length_a   1.000
_cell.length_b   1.000
_cell.length_c   1.000
_cell.angle_alpha   90.00
_cell.angle_beta   90.00
_cell.angle_gamma   90.00
#
_symmetry.space_group_name_H-M   'P 1'
#
loop_
_entity.id
_entity.type
_entity.pdbx_description
1 polymer ?
#
loop_
_entity_poly.entity_id
_entity_poly.type
_entity_poly.pdbx_seq_one_letter_code
_entity_poly.pdbx_strand_id
1 'polypeptide(L)' 'MPSKIQLDENLWFLYICLQKSDYKNIDFNAVGEVTNLKAPAARMRYTRLRRQIESGTLRGTHGMPFQRAA' A
#
# COMPACT_ATOMS: atom_id res chain seq x y z
N MET A 1 3.19 -18.43 14.96
CA MET A 1 3.71 -17.44 13.98
C MET A 1 2.52 -16.84 13.26
N PRO A 2 2.29 -15.51 13.32
CA PRO A 2 1.04 -14.94 12.87
C PRO A 2 0.93 -14.99 11.35
N SER A 3 -0.26 -15.34 10.91
CA SER A 3 -0.73 -15.59 9.55
C SER A 3 -0.34 -14.48 8.56
N LYS A 4 0.75 -14.68 7.82
CA LYS A 4 1.23 -13.72 6.79
C LYS A 4 0.26 -13.52 5.62
N ILE A 5 -0.77 -14.36 5.49
CA ILE A 5 -1.67 -14.43 4.33
C ILE A 5 -2.82 -13.39 4.42
N GLN A 6 -3.26 -13.01 5.63
CA GLN A 6 -4.39 -12.10 5.80
C GLN A 6 -4.01 -10.61 5.70
N LEU A 7 -2.71 -10.29 5.77
CA LEU A 7 -2.24 -8.92 5.67
C LEU A 7 -2.47 -8.35 4.27
N ASP A 8 -2.38 -9.18 3.22
CA ASP A 8 -2.45 -8.73 1.83
C ASP A 8 -3.86 -8.31 1.39
N GLU A 9 -4.91 -9.03 1.83
CA GLU A 9 -6.31 -8.67 1.54
C GLU A 9 -6.74 -7.39 2.26
N ASN A 10 -6.39 -7.26 3.55
CA ASN A 10 -6.65 -6.05 4.32
C ASN A 10 -5.92 -4.83 3.75
N LEU A 11 -4.70 -5.03 3.23
CA LEU A 11 -3.88 -3.95 2.67
C LEU A 11 -4.39 -3.52 1.28
N TRP A 12 -4.89 -4.46 0.48
CA TRP A 12 -5.62 -4.17 -0.76
C TRP A 12 -6.93 -3.41 -0.49
N PHE A 13 -7.72 -3.87 0.48
CA PHE A 13 -8.95 -3.18 0.88
C PHE A 13 -8.68 -1.74 1.33
N LEU A 14 -7.69 -1.54 2.19
CA LEU A 14 -7.25 -0.20 2.61
C LEU A 14 -6.78 0.65 1.43
N TYR A 15 -6.07 0.06 0.46
CA TYR A 15 -5.65 0.76 -0.75
C TYR A 15 -6.84 1.21 -1.60
N ILE A 16 -7.87 0.38 -1.77
CA ILE A 16 -9.11 0.76 -2.45
C ILE A 16 -9.80 1.89 -1.70
N CYS A 17 -9.92 1.80 -0.37
CA CYS A 17 -10.50 2.87 0.45
C CYS A 17 -9.76 4.19 0.22
N LEU A 18 -8.43 4.17 0.13
CA LEU A 18 -7.64 5.35 -0.18
C LEU A 18 -7.92 5.87 -1.60
N GLN A 19 -7.99 4.99 -2.60
CA GLN A 19 -8.27 5.37 -3.99
C GLN A 19 -9.68 5.90 -4.22
N LYS A 20 -10.67 5.45 -3.44
CA LYS A 20 -12.08 5.87 -3.54
C LYS A 20 -12.46 6.96 -2.54
N SER A 21 -11.52 7.42 -1.73
CA SER A 21 -11.70 8.55 -0.83
C SER A 21 -11.39 9.88 -1.51
N ASP A 22 -11.84 10.98 -0.92
CA ASP A 22 -11.47 12.35 -1.34
C ASP A 22 -10.02 12.73 -0.98
N TYR A 23 -9.18 11.75 -0.62
CA TYR A 23 -7.81 11.95 -0.17
C TYR A 23 -6.90 12.40 -1.33
N LYS A 24 -6.78 13.72 -1.50
CA LYS A 24 -6.05 14.33 -2.63
C LYS A 24 -4.52 14.29 -2.47
N ASN A 25 -4.01 14.41 -1.24
CA ASN A 25 -2.57 14.54 -0.98
C ASN A 25 -2.17 13.85 0.31
N ILE A 26 -1.01 13.17 0.31
CA ILE A 26 -0.37 12.62 1.50
C ILE A 26 0.63 13.65 2.03
N ASP A 27 0.48 14.07 3.29
CA ASP A 27 1.52 14.84 3.98
C ASP A 27 2.63 13.90 4.48
N PHE A 28 3.71 13.81 3.70
CA PHE A 28 4.85 12.97 4.05
C PHE A 28 5.69 13.51 5.22
N ASN A 29 5.53 14.78 5.61
CA ASN A 29 6.18 15.29 6.83
C ASN A 29 5.45 14.73 8.05
N ALA A 30 4.13 14.87 8.11
CA ALA A 30 3.32 14.29 9.20
C ALA A 30 3.46 12.76 9.28
N VAL A 31 3.47 12.06 8.14
CA VAL A 31 3.74 10.61 8.12
C VAL A 31 5.15 10.30 8.63
N GLY A 32 6.13 11.12 8.25
CA GLY A 32 7.51 10.99 8.72
C GLY A 32 7.62 11.13 10.23
N GLU A 33 6.94 12.11 10.82
CA GLU A 33 6.89 12.33 12.27
C GLU A 33 6.32 11.13 13.01
N VAL A 34 5.18 10.59 12.57
CA VAL A 34 4.52 9.45 13.23
C VAL A 34 5.29 8.14 13.04
N THR A 35 5.94 7.96 11.89
CA THR A 35 6.67 6.71 11.56
C THR A 35 8.15 6.77 11.91
N ASN A 36 8.62 7.88 12.48
CA ASN A 36 10.03 8.16 12.75
C ASN A 36 10.93 8.04 11.50
N LEU A 37 10.47 8.59 10.38
CA LEU A 37 11.15 8.61 9.08
C LEU A 37 11.27 10.04 8.55
N LYS A 38 12.28 10.29 7.72
CA LYS A 38 12.32 11.53 6.94
C LYS A 38 11.25 11.49 5.83
N ALA A 39 10.64 12.64 5.52
CA ALA A 39 9.62 12.75 4.49
C ALA A 39 9.98 12.09 3.13
N PRO A 40 11.23 12.21 2.60
CA PRO A 40 11.63 11.51 1.39
C PRO A 40 11.60 9.98 1.52
N ALA A 41 11.96 9.45 2.70
CA ALA A 41 11.93 8.02 2.97
C ALA A 41 10.49 7.50 3.08
N ALA A 42 9.59 8.26 3.70
CA ALA A 42 8.16 7.95 3.75
C ALA A 42 7.55 7.92 2.34
N ARG A 43 7.87 8.92 1.50
CA ARG A 43 7.46 8.95 0.08
C ARG A 43 7.98 7.74 -0.69
N MET A 44 9.27 7.40 -0.54
CA MET A 44 9.83 6.21 -1.20
C MET A 44 9.14 4.92 -0.77
N ARG A 45 8.82 4.78 0.52
CA ARG A 45 8.07 3.62 1.03
C ARG A 45 6.68 3.54 0.40
N TYR A 46 5.95 4.65 0.35
CA TYR A 46 4.62 4.72 -0.27
C TYR A 46 4.67 4.35 -1.75
N THR A 47 5.55 4.97 -2.54
CA THR A 47 5.67 4.67 -3.98
C THR A 47 6.03 3.20 -4.24
N ARG A 48 6.94 2.64 -3.43
CA ARG A 48 7.30 1.22 -3.55
C ARG A 48 6.13 0.31 -3.21
N LEU A 49 5.44 0.57 -2.10
CA LEU A 49 4.30 -0.23 -1.67
C LEU A 49 3.16 -0.17 -2.69
N ARG A 50 2.82 1.04 -3.16
CA ARG A 50 1.84 1.26 -4.22
C ARG A 50 2.18 0.46 -5.48
N ARG A 51 3.43 0.52 -5.94
CA ARG A 51 3.87 -0.26 -7.11
C ARG A 51 3.69 -1.76 -6.89
N GLN A 52 4.03 -2.27 -5.70
CA GLN A 52 3.89 -3.69 -5.38
C GLN A 52 2.43 -4.15 -5.35
N ILE A 53 1.55 -3.32 -4.79
CA ILE A 53 0.09 -3.52 -4.78
C ILE A 53 -0.43 -3.55 -6.22
N GLU A 54 -0.11 -2.52 -7.02
CA GLU A 54 -0.60 -2.40 -8.41
C GLU A 54 0.00 -3.45 -9.36
N SER A 55 1.24 -3.89 -9.12
CA SER A 55 1.90 -4.91 -9.94
C SER A 55 1.55 -6.34 -9.55
N GLY A 56 0.69 -6.54 -8.54
CA GLY A 56 0.32 -7.87 -8.03
C GLY A 56 1.53 -8.68 -7.54
N THR A 57 2.64 -8.03 -7.22
CA THR A 57 3.90 -8.69 -6.80
C THR A 57 4.02 -8.79 -5.28
N LEU A 58 2.93 -8.51 -4.56
CA LEU A 58 2.81 -8.87 -3.16
C LEU A 58 2.90 -10.40 -3.06
N ARG A 59 4.04 -10.90 -2.55
CA ARG A 59 4.34 -12.32 -2.40
C ARG A 59 3.41 -12.92 -1.33
N GLY A 60 2.19 -13.26 -1.72
CA GLY A 60 1.19 -13.93 -0.87
C GLY A 60 -0.03 -14.44 -1.62
N THR A 61 -0.34 -13.93 -2.82
CA THR A 61 -1.46 -14.43 -3.62
C THR A 61 -1.04 -15.67 -4.42
N HIS A 62 -1.65 -16.82 -4.11
CA HIS A 62 -1.69 -17.96 -5.03
C HIS A 62 -2.17 -17.48 -6.42
N GLY A 63 -1.24 -17.40 -7.37
CA GLY A 63 -1.47 -17.67 -8.80
C GLY A 63 -2.47 -16.83 -9.59
N MET A 64 -3.08 -15.79 -9.04
CA MET A 64 -4.04 -14.95 -9.77
C MET A 64 -3.48 -13.54 -9.95
N PRO A 65 -3.03 -13.14 -11.16
CA PRO A 65 -2.76 -11.75 -11.44
C PRO A 65 -4.06 -10.95 -11.24
N PHE A 66 -4.02 -9.95 -10.35
CA PHE A 66 -5.15 -9.05 -10.12
C PHE A 66 -5.47 -8.32 -11.43
N GLN A 67 -6.57 -8.70 -12.08
CA GLN A 67 -7.06 -8.00 -13.26
C GLN A 67 -7.44 -6.57 -12.84
N ARG A 68 -6.80 -5.59 -13.47
CA ARG A 68 -7.28 -4.20 -13.44
C ARG A 68 -8.71 -4.20 -13.97
N ALA A 69 -9.68 -3.91 -13.11
CA ALA A 69 -11.03 -3.61 -13.57
C ALA A 69 -10.96 -2.40 -14.50
N ALA A 70 -11.46 -2.58 -15.72
CA ALA A 70 -11.51 -1.57 -16.78
C ALA A 70 -12.36 -0.36 -16.38
#